data_AF-A0A530GRZ0-F1
#
_entry.id   AF-A0A530GRZ0-F1
#
_cell.length_a   1.000
_cell.length_b   1.000
_cell.length_c   1.000
_cell.angle_alpha   90.00
_cell.angle_beta   90.00
_cell.angle_gamma   90.00
#
_symmetry.space_group_name_H-M   'P 1'
#
loop_
_entity.id
_entity.type
_entity.pdbx_description
1 polymer ?
#
loop_
_entity_poly.entity_id
_entity_poly.type
_entity_poly.pdbx_seq_one_letter_code
_entity_poly.pdbx_strand_id
1 'polypeptide(L)' 'MLRFLLMRIASAIPVFAILSLVTFAIIQAPPGDYADYIKSQLINQGGASYAEADAQAQAYRVEHGLDKPLPVQYLN' A
#
# COMPACT_ATOMS: atom_id res chain seq x y z
N MET A 1 -7.61 -29.45 26.13
CA MET A 1 -8.24 -28.83 24.95
C MET A 1 -7.90 -27.34 24.79
N LEU A 2 -8.13 -26.48 25.80
CA LEU A 2 -7.82 -25.03 25.68
C LEU A 2 -6.34 -24.72 25.37
N ARG A 3 -5.39 -25.34 26.08
CA ARG A 3 -3.94 -25.19 25.81
C ARG A 3 -3.56 -25.59 24.37
N PHE A 4 -4.15 -26.67 23.86
CA PHE A 4 -3.92 -27.14 22.49
C PHE A 4 -4.44 -26.12 21.46
N LEU A 5 -5.64 -25.57 21.70
CA LEU A 5 -6.21 -24.54 20.84
C LEU A 5 -5.34 -23.27 20.82
N LEU A 6 -4.89 -22.81 21.99
CA LEU A 6 -4.01 -21.64 22.11
C LEU A 6 -2.68 -21.86 21.38
N MET A 7 -2.04 -23.01 21.55
CA MET A 7 -0.80 -23.34 20.84
C MET A 7 -1.01 -23.39 19.32
N ARG A 8 -2.15 -23.92 18.87
CA ARG A 8 -2.48 -23.98 17.44
C ARG A 8 -2.68 -22.59 16.83
N ILE A 9 -3.40 -21.71 17.51
CA ILE A 9 -3.58 -20.32 17.07
C ILE A 9 -2.24 -19.58 17.10
N ALA A 10 -1.49 -19.70 18.19
CA ALA A 10 -0.17 -19.05 18.33
C ALA A 10 0.81 -19.49 17.24
N SER A 11 0.79 -20.77 16.84
CA SER A 11 1.62 -21.27 15.74
C SER A 11 1.22 -20.73 14.37
N ALA A 12 -0.02 -20.27 14.19
CA ALA A 12 -0.48 -19.71 12.93
C ALA A 12 -0.08 -18.22 12.76
N ILE A 13 0.05 -17.47 13.86
CA ILE A 13 0.45 -16.06 13.86
C ILE A 13 1.72 -15.80 13.02
N PRO A 14 2.86 -16.49 13.23
CA PRO A 14 4.06 -16.22 12.45
C PRO A 14 3.89 -16.53 10.96
N VAL A 15 3.09 -17.55 10.61
CA VAL A 15 2.79 -17.88 9.21
C VAL A 15 2.01 -16.75 8.55
N PHE A 16 0.97 -16.24 9.21
CA PHE A 16 0.20 -15.11 8.70
C PHE A 16 1.02 -13.82 8.63
N ALA A 17 1.90 -13.58 9.59
CA ALA A 17 2.78 -12.41 9.57
C ALA A 17 3.74 -12.43 8.37
N ILE A 18 4.36 -13.59 8.09
CA ILE A 18 5.23 -13.76 6.92
C ILE A 18 4.43 -13.61 5.64
N LEU A 19 3.28 -14.27 5.53
CA LEU A 19 2.41 -14.16 4.35
C LEU A 19 1.99 -12.70 4.11
N SER A 20 1.60 -11.97 5.16
CA SER A 20 1.24 -10.56 5.07
C SER A 20 2.39 -9.70 4.52
N LEU A 21 3.61 -9.89 5.04
CA LEU A 21 4.79 -9.17 4.55
C LEU A 21 5.10 -9.50 3.09
N VAL A 22 5.05 -10.78 2.72
CA VAL A 22 5.32 -11.23 1.35
C VAL A 22 4.26 -10.70 0.39
N THR A 23 2.98 -10.78 0.74
CA THR A 23 1.89 -10.23 -0.08
C THR A 23 2.05 -8.72 -0.25
N PHE A 24 2.38 -7.98 0.81
CA PHE A 24 2.66 -6.55 0.71
C PHE A 24 3.84 -6.24 -0.22
N ALA A 25 4.94 -6.99 -0.08
CA ALA A 25 6.10 -6.83 -0.96
C ALA A 25 5.78 -7.13 -2.43
N ILE A 26 4.93 -8.12 -2.71
CA ILE A 26 4.47 -8.43 -4.07
C ILE A 26 3.61 -7.29 -4.63
N ILE A 27 2.70 -6.74 -3.82
CA ILE A 27 1.84 -5.62 -4.23
C ILE A 27 2.67 -4.38 -4.58
N GLN A 28 3.74 -4.13 -3.84
CA GLN A 28 4.62 -2.97 -4.03
C GLN A 28 5.82 -3.24 -4.96
N ALA A 29 5.96 -4.45 -5.48
CA ALA A 29 7.05 -4.80 -6.39
C ALA A 29 7.01 -4.03 -7.73
N PRO A 30 5.84 -3.76 -8.34
CA PRO A 30 5.76 -2.88 -9.50
C PRO A 30 6.23 -1.47 -9.16
N PRO A 31 6.95 -0.79 -10.07
CA PRO A 31 7.31 0.61 -9.88
C PRO A 31 6.06 1.50 -9.92
N GLY A 32 6.04 2.53 -9.09
CA GLY A 32 4.96 3.51 -8.99
C GLY A 32 4.08 3.32 -7.76
N ASP A 33 3.01 4.10 -7.70
CA ASP A 33 2.02 4.06 -6.62
C ASP A 33 0.60 4.33 -7.14
N TYR A 34 -0.38 4.32 -6.24
CA TYR A 34 -1.77 4.61 -6.61
C TYR A 34 -1.97 6.07 -7.07
N ALA A 35 -1.12 7.02 -6.65
CA ALA A 35 -1.23 8.40 -7.12
C ALA A 35 -0.82 8.54 -8.59
N ASP A 36 0.02 7.66 -9.12
CA ASP A 36 0.29 7.58 -10.56
C ASP A 36 -0.96 7.21 -11.36
N TYR A 37 -1.79 6.32 -10.81
CA TYR A 37 -3.10 6.02 -11.38
C TYR A 37 -4.01 7.25 -11.36
N ILE A 38 -4.10 7.98 -10.24
CA ILE A 38 -4.87 9.22 -10.13
C ILE A 38 -4.39 10.27 -11.13
N LYS A 39 -3.07 10.48 -11.25
CA LYS A 39 -2.47 11.38 -12.24
C LYS A 39 -2.92 11.02 -13.65
N SER A 40 -2.81 9.73 -14.00
CA SER A 40 -3.21 9.24 -15.32
C SER A 40 -4.71 9.46 -15.57
N GLN A 41 -5.54 9.28 -14.56
CA GLN A 41 -6.99 9.49 -14.64
C GLN A 41 -7.31 10.97 -14.86
N LEU A 42 -6.68 11.88 -14.10
CA LEU A 42 -6.89 13.32 -14.22
C LEU A 42 -6.49 13.86 -15.60
N ILE A 43 -5.39 13.35 -16.17
CA ILE A 43 -4.94 13.74 -17.50
C ILE A 43 -5.88 13.19 -18.58
N ASN A 44 -6.15 11.87 -18.55
CA ASN A 44 -6.86 11.21 -19.66
C ASN A 44 -8.38 11.41 -19.62
N GLN A 45 -8.97 11.54 -18.43
CA GLN A 45 -10.42 11.64 -18.26
C GLN A 45 -10.86 13.04 -17.81
N GLY A 46 -10.04 13.71 -16.99
CA GLY A 46 -10.35 15.04 -16.46
C GLY A 46 -9.92 16.21 -17.35
N GLY A 47 -9.08 15.96 -18.37
CA GLY A 47 -8.52 17.03 -19.22
C GLY A 47 -7.60 17.99 -18.47
N ALA A 48 -7.14 17.62 -17.28
CA ALA A 48 -6.23 18.43 -16.48
C ALA A 48 -4.89 18.58 -17.20
N SER A 49 -4.25 19.74 -17.06
CA SER A 49 -2.87 19.89 -17.51
C SER A 49 -1.94 18.95 -16.73
N TYR A 50 -0.79 18.61 -17.32
CA TYR A 50 0.22 17.79 -16.66
C TYR A 50 0.63 18.34 -15.29
N ALA A 51 0.74 19.67 -15.15
CA ALA A 51 1.15 20.33 -13.92
C ALA A 51 0.08 20.22 -12.82
N GLU A 52 -1.19 20.40 -13.17
CA GLU A 52 -2.30 20.28 -12.21
C GLU A 52 -2.49 18.83 -11.76
N ALA A 53 -2.43 17.88 -12.68
CA ALA A 53 -2.56 16.47 -12.35
C ALA A 53 -1.41 15.97 -11.47
N ASP A 54 -0.18 16.44 -11.70
CA ASP A 54 0.98 16.10 -10.88
C ASP A 54 0.87 16.71 -9.47
N ALA A 55 0.44 17.96 -9.35
CA ALA A 55 0.22 18.60 -8.07
C ALA A 55 -0.85 17.88 -7.23
N GLN A 56 -1.96 17.47 -7.84
CA GLN A 56 -2.99 16.69 -7.15
C GLN A 56 -2.52 15.29 -6.77
N ALA A 57 -1.80 14.60 -7.66
CA ALA A 57 -1.23 13.29 -7.34
C ALA A 57 -0.24 13.39 -6.17
N GLN A 58 0.60 14.42 -6.14
CA GLN A 58 1.55 14.63 -5.04
C GLN A 58 0.84 14.95 -3.72
N ALA A 59 -0.20 15.79 -3.74
CA ALA A 59 -1.02 16.03 -2.55
C ALA A 59 -1.64 14.73 -2.03
N TYR A 60 -2.16 13.89 -2.94
CA TYR A 60 -2.71 12.59 -2.60
C TYR A 60 -1.66 11.65 -1.98
N ARG A 61 -0.42 11.63 -2.51
CA ARG A 61 0.69 10.83 -1.95
C ARG A 61 0.96 11.20 -0.50
N VAL A 62 1.06 12.49 -0.20
CA VAL A 62 1.38 12.99 1.14
C VAL A 62 0.23 12.72 2.11
N GLU A 63 -1.01 12.95 1.69
CA GLU A 63 -2.20 12.71 2.51
C GLU A 63 -2.35 11.23 2.89
N HIS A 64 -2.06 10.32 1.96
CA HIS A 64 -2.20 8.87 2.16
C HIS A 64 -0.89 8.19 2.59
N GLY A 65 0.19 8.97 2.78
CA GLY A 65 1.50 8.47 3.21
C GLY A 65 2.20 7.56 2.20
N LEU A 66 1.86 7.65 0.91
CA LEU A 66 2.54 6.92 -0.17
C LEU A 66 3.98 7.39 -0.39
N ASP A 67 4.31 8.57 0.14
CA ASP A 67 5.65 9.16 0.17
C ASP A 67 6.53 8.61 1.31
N LYS A 68 5.95 7.86 2.26
CA LYS A 68 6.67 7.32 3.43
C LYS A 68 7.46 6.04 3.09
N PRO A 69 8.46 5.66 3.90
CA PRO A 69 9.14 4.37 3.73
C PRO A 69 8.19 3.17 3.82
N LEU A 70 8.46 2.10 3.07
CA LEU A 70 7.64 0.89 3.02
C LEU A 70 7.27 0.28 4.39
N PRO A 71 8.16 0.22 5.40
CA PRO A 71 7.78 -0.28 6.72
C PRO A 71 6.70 0.56 7.40
N VAL A 72 6.65 1.86 7.11
CA VAL A 72 5.62 2.77 7.62
C VAL A 72 4.32 2.58 6.84
N GLN A 73 4.39 2.39 5.52
CA GLN A 73 3.22 2.08 4.70
C GLN A 73 2.58 0.74 5.07
N TYR A 74 3.37 -0.26 5.46
CA TYR A 74 2.87 -1.57 5.90
C TYR A 74 2.06 -1.52 7.22
N LEU A 75 2.27 -0.49 8.05
CA LEU A 75 1.65 -0.36 9.37
C LEU A 75 0.52 0.69 9.43
N ASN A 76 0.34 1.48 8.38
CA ASN A 76 -0.74 2.47 8.26
C ASN A 76 -2.03 1.82 7.76
#